data_AF-A0ABC9UDF5-F1
#
_entry.id   AF-A0ABC9UDF5-F1
#
_cell.length_a   1.000
_cell.length_b   1.000
_cell.length_c   1.000
_cell.angle_alpha   90.00
_cell.angle_beta   90.00
_cell.angle_gamma   90.00
#
_symmetry.space_group_name_H-M   'P 1'
#
loop_
_entity.id
_entity.type
_entity.pdbx_description
1 polymer ?
#
loop_
_entity_poly.entity_id
_entity_poly.type
_entity_poly.pdbx_seq_one_letter_code
_entity_poly.pdbx_strand_id
1 'polypeptide(L)' 'MPMTSEQTNAFKAGSGSLDVNILHLLCIGALLAFLFLWAAWALSDVWTGWSNTKVRDAALGRFAVRTVLLLLVCIWMFAS' A
#
# COMPACT_ATOMS: atom_id res chain seq x y z
N MET A 1 12.67 18.85 0.93
CA MET A 1 13.02 19.68 2.10
C MET A 1 12.31 19.10 3.32
N PRO A 2 13.01 18.79 4.42
CA PRO A 2 12.35 18.48 5.68
C PRO A 2 11.59 19.70 6.21
N MET A 3 10.53 19.48 7.00
CA MET A 3 9.82 20.58 7.68
C MET A 3 10.80 21.34 8.59
N THR A 4 10.67 22.67 8.59
CA THR A 4 11.38 23.51 9.56
C THR A 4 10.81 23.31 10.96
N SER A 5 11.60 23.64 11.99
CA SER A 5 11.16 23.60 13.40
C SER A 5 9.86 24.35 13.64
N GLU A 6 9.71 25.53 13.00
CA GLU A 6 8.50 26.35 13.11
C GLU A 6 7.27 25.64 12.53
N GLN A 7 7.41 24.97 11.40
CA GLN A 7 6.32 24.22 10.78
C GLN A 7 5.93 23.00 11.64
N THR A 8 6.91 22.29 12.21
CA THR A 8 6.62 21.16 13.11
C THR A 8 5.91 21.63 14.39
N ASN A 9 6.32 22.76 14.97
CA ASN A 9 5.66 23.33 16.14
C ASN A 9 4.24 23.81 15.83
N ALA A 10 4.04 24.49 14.70
CA ALA A 10 2.70 24.88 14.25
C ALA A 10 1.79 23.67 14.02
N PHE A 11 2.31 22.60 13.40
CA PHE A 11 1.57 21.34 13.24
C PHE A 11 1.18 20.74 14.59
N LYS A 12 2.13 20.59 15.53
CA LYS A 12 1.86 20.04 16.86
C LYS A 12 0.81 20.85 17.62
N ALA A 13 0.87 22.18 17.53
CA ALA A 13 -0.11 23.06 18.15
C ALA A 13 -1.52 22.89 17.55
N GLY A 14 -1.63 22.76 16.22
CA GLY A 14 -2.91 22.58 15.53
C GLY A 14 -3.47 21.15 15.58
N SER A 15 -2.62 20.13 15.73
CA SER A 15 -2.99 18.72 15.68
C SER A 15 -3.38 18.13 17.05
N GLY A 16 -3.35 18.94 18.12
CA GLY A 16 -3.59 18.46 19.48
C GLY A 16 -2.39 17.71 20.07
N SER A 17 -1.18 18.18 19.80
CA SER A 17 0.11 17.58 20.23
C SER A 17 0.43 16.23 19.59
N LEU A 18 -0.16 15.91 18.43
CA LEU A 18 0.20 14.71 17.67
C LEU A 18 1.59 14.87 17.04
N ASP A 19 2.40 13.82 17.17
CA ASP A 19 3.69 13.75 16.49
C ASP A 19 3.47 13.55 14.98
N VAL A 20 4.29 14.21 14.17
CA VAL A 20 4.29 14.08 12.70
C VAL A 20 4.53 12.63 12.29
N ASN A 21 5.31 11.88 13.08
CA ASN A 21 5.58 10.47 12.80
C ASN A 21 4.33 9.58 12.87
N ILE A 22 3.32 9.95 13.67
CA ILE A 22 2.05 9.21 13.74
C ILE A 22 1.29 9.36 12.43
N LEU A 23 1.25 10.56 11.86
CA LEU A 23 0.60 10.80 10.57
C LEU A 23 1.30 10.02 9.45
N HIS A 24 2.63 10.02 9.45
CA HIS A 24 3.43 9.23 8.52
C HIS A 24 3.11 7.73 8.61
N LEU A 25 3.10 7.17 9.83
CA LEU A 25 2.78 5.77 10.07
C LEU A 25 1.36 5.43 9.64
N LEU A 26 0.39 6.30 9.94
CA LEU A 26 -1.02 6.11 9.56
C LEU A 26 -1.18 6.09 8.03
N CYS A 27 -0.53 7.02 7.32
CA CYS A 27 -0.58 7.08 5.86
C CYS A 27 0.03 5.83 5.21
N ILE A 28 1.21 5.39 5.66
CA ILE A 28 1.83 4.16 5.15
C ILE A 28 0.98 2.94 5.49
N GLY A 29 0.50 2.84 6.73
CA GLY A 29 -0.36 1.75 7.17
C GLY A 29 -1.64 1.66 6.34
N ALA A 30 -2.30 2.79 6.08
CA ALA A 30 -3.49 2.85 5.24
C ALA A 30 -3.20 2.45 3.79
N LEU A 31 -2.08 2.91 3.22
CA LEU A 31 -1.65 2.52 1.88
C LEU A 31 -1.43 1.01 1.77
N LEU A 32 -0.68 0.43 2.71
CA LEU A 32 -0.41 -1.00 2.71
C LEU A 32 -1.69 -1.81 2.92
N ALA A 33 -2.54 -1.42 3.87
CA ALA A 33 -3.82 -2.09 4.10
C ALA A 33 -4.69 -2.09 2.83
N PHE A 34 -4.78 -0.95 2.14
CA PHE A 34 -5.48 -0.85 0.87
C PHE A 34 -4.87 -1.76 -0.21
N LEU A 35 -3.54 -1.79 -0.34
CA LEU A 35 -2.86 -2.65 -1.31
C LEU A 35 -3.10 -4.14 -1.04
N PHE A 36 -3.09 -4.57 0.22
CA PHE A 36 -3.39 -5.96 0.57
C PHE A 36 -4.84 -6.33 0.28
N LEU A 37 -5.79 -5.46 0.61
CA LEU A 37 -7.20 -5.66 0.27
C LEU A 37 -7.41 -5.73 -1.24
N TRP A 38 -6.79 -4.82 -1.98
CA TRP A 38 -6.83 -4.81 -3.44
C TRP A 38 -6.21 -6.09 -4.02
N ALA A 39 -5.04 -6.51 -3.52
CA ALA A 39 -4.37 -7.71 -4.00
C ALA A 39 -5.22 -8.97 -3.75
N ALA A 40 -5.85 -9.09 -2.58
CA ALA A 40 -6.74 -10.20 -2.26
C ALA A 40 -7.99 -10.22 -3.16
N TRP A 41 -8.61 -9.06 -3.37
CA TRP A 41 -9.75 -8.92 -4.26
C TRP A 41 -9.38 -9.27 -5.71
N ALA A 42 -8.30 -8.70 -6.23
CA ALA A 42 -7.87 -8.91 -7.60
C ALA A 42 -7.41 -10.35 -7.85
N LEU A 43 -6.75 -10.99 -6.88
CA LEU A 43 -6.41 -12.41 -6.99
C LEU A 43 -7.66 -13.29 -7.04
N SER A 44 -8.69 -12.95 -6.26
CA SER A 44 -9.98 -13.66 -6.27
C SER A 44 -10.71 -13.50 -7.61
N ASP A 45 -10.65 -12.31 -8.21
CA ASP A 45 -11.24 -12.04 -9.53
C ASP A 45 -10.53 -12.84 -10.64
N VAL A 46 -9.18 -12.81 -10.65
CA VAL A 46 -8.40 -13.58 -11.64
C VAL A 46 -8.58 -15.09 -11.44
N TRP A 47 -8.64 -15.56 -10.19
CA TRP A 47 -8.96 -16.96 -9.88
C TRP A 47 -10.31 -17.38 -10.43
N THR A 48 -11.34 -16.54 -10.22
CA THR A 48 -12.69 -16.78 -10.75
C THR A 48 -12.71 -16.76 -12.28
N GLY A 49 -11.95 -15.87 -12.91
CA GLY A 49 -11.79 -15.84 -14.38
C GLY A 49 -11.10 -17.09 -14.92
N TRP A 50 -10.08 -17.58 -14.22
CA TRP A 50 -9.34 -18.79 -14.56
C TRP A 50 -10.19 -20.05 -14.40
N SER A 51 -10.89 -20.20 -13.27
CA SER A 51 -11.74 -21.38 -13.00
C SER A 51 -12.88 -21.53 -14.00
N ASN A 52 -13.33 -20.43 -14.59
CA ASN A 52 -14.34 -20.42 -15.66
C ASN A 52 -13.73 -20.58 -17.07
N THR A 53 -12.47 -20.98 -17.20
CA THR A 53 -11.70 -21.14 -18.47
C THR A 53 -11.61 -19.88 -19.34
N LYS A 54 -11.90 -18.70 -18.78
CA LYS A 54 -11.84 -17.42 -19.50
C LYS A 54 -10.42 -16.85 -19.59
N VAL A 55 -9.47 -17.38 -18.81
CA VAL A 55 -8.11 -16.85 -18.69
C VAL A 55 -7.09 -17.96 -18.92
N ARG A 56 -6.08 -17.70 -19.76
CA ARG A 56 -4.94 -18.58 -20.01
C ARG A 56 -4.03 -18.64 -18.77
N ASP A 57 -3.53 -19.83 -18.40
CA ASP A 57 -2.66 -20.05 -17.21
C ASP A 57 -1.51 -19.04 -17.10
N ALA A 58 -0.89 -18.70 -18.25
CA ALA A 58 0.22 -17.76 -18.32
C ALA A 58 -0.14 -16.30 -17.98
N ALA A 59 -1.42 -15.94 -17.98
CA ALA A 59 -1.89 -14.62 -17.54
C ALA A 59 -2.08 -14.57 -16.02
N LEU A 60 -2.58 -15.65 -15.41
CA LEU A 60 -2.68 -15.79 -13.94
C LEU A 60 -1.30 -15.68 -13.29
N GLY A 61 -0.32 -16.47 -13.78
CA GLY A 61 1.05 -16.43 -13.23
C GLY A 61 1.71 -15.06 -13.37
N ARG A 62 1.54 -14.38 -14.51
CA ARG A 62 2.06 -13.01 -14.71
C ARG A 62 1.41 -11.99 -13.79
N PHE A 63 0.10 -12.11 -13.54
CA PHE A 63 -0.59 -11.25 -12.60
C PHE A 63 -0.06 -11.45 -11.17
N ALA A 64 0.02 -12.70 -10.71
CA ALA A 64 0.52 -13.03 -9.37
C ALA A 64 1.93 -12.48 -9.13
N VAL A 65 2.86 -12.69 -10.08
CA VAL A 65 4.23 -12.18 -9.98
C VAL A 65 4.25 -10.65 -9.91
N ARG A 66 3.48 -9.96 -10.75
CA ARG A 66 3.41 -8.49 -10.74
C ARG A 66 2.84 -7.95 -9.43
N THR A 67 1.82 -8.58 -8.87
CA THR A 67 1.23 -8.20 -7.59
C THR A 67 2.22 -8.40 -6.44
N VAL A 68 2.94 -9.52 -6.42
CA VAL A 68 4.00 -9.76 -5.40
C VAL A 68 5.10 -8.72 -5.52
N LEU A 69 5.59 -8.43 -6.73
CA LEU A 69 6.61 -7.41 -6.95
C LEU A 69 6.15 -6.01 -6.50
N LEU A 70 4.90 -5.65 -6.79
CA LEU A 70 4.32 -4.39 -6.33
C LEU A 70 4.34 -4.28 -4.80
N LEU A 71 3.86 -5.32 -4.10
CA LEU A 71 3.85 -5.35 -2.63
C LEU A 71 5.26 -5.24 -2.05
N LEU A 72 6.22 -6.00 -2.59
CA LEU A 72 7.61 -5.95 -2.13
C LEU A 72 8.24 -4.56 -2.32
N VAL A 73 8.03 -3.94 -3.49
CA VAL A 73 8.55 -2.59 -3.77
C VAL A 73 7.90 -1.56 -2.87
N CYS A 74 6.58 -1.63 -2.64
CA CYS A 74 5.91 -0.69 -1.74
C CYS A 74 6.37 -0.85 -0.29
N ILE A 75 6.54 -2.08 0.19
CA ILE A 75 7.05 -2.34 1.55
C ILE A 75 8.48 -1.82 1.68
N TRP A 76 9.36 -2.11 0.73
CA TRP A 76 10.73 -1.61 0.75
C TRP A 76 10.81 -0.08 0.63
N MET A 77 9.94 0.53 -0.16
CA MET A 77 10.01 1.98 -0.37
C MET A 77 9.44 2.80 0.80
N PHE A 78 8.46 2.25 1.53
CA PHE A 78 7.71 3.01 2.52
C PHE A 78 7.80 2.47 3.95
N ALA A 79 8.16 1.21 4.14
CA ALA A 79 8.15 0.55 5.45
C ALA A 79 9.50 -0.06 5.87
N SER A 80 10.58 0.21 5.12
CA SER A 80 11.97 -0.07 5.52
C SER A 80 12.80 1.20 5.59
#